data_AF-A0A523WF98-F1
#
_entry.id   AF-A0A523WF98-F1
#
_cell.length_a   1.000
_cell.length_b   1.000
_cell.length_c   1.000
_cell.angle_alpha   90.00
_cell.angle_beta   90.00
_cell.angle_gamma   90.00
#
_symmetry.space_group_name_H-M   'P 1'
#
loop_
_entity.id
_entity.type
_entity.pdbx_description
1 polymer ?
#
loop_
_entity_poly.entity_id
_entity_poly.type
_entity_poly.pdbx_seq_one_letter_code
_entity_poly.pdbx_strand_id
1 'polypeptide(L)'
;MRKGKWVLLVLWLIFIYGSYLYFIRKYILWESIGETFFRIFLLFIFLLVNIGLGKKILKWLKFETNSFLEFSLFSTGIGLAIFTYLLIGFGLMGLFNKWVINFLVVGMFFLTYNEIGDFIQQTKTKLKNLVDLKVPLIETILFVILFVQIVFNLFGASVLPSNWDALAVHLARPKEWIRLSRLTSVPYLRFGGGNLPYNIGILYGMSLLVKDAILAKLISFVFGILTAMGIYSLGKRYFSRRIGLFSAAIFYTTPIVSYVSTTAGVDLGFTFYAFLAAYALINWITSRRRNWLIISAVMGGLCLGSKWTGFLSMSILSLGILVDGFLFKKEKFTLAVKNFLLFTLLGGAIGSFWYLRAFIISGSSIFTSLYNLLKGSVQRGAFAMNVTKEIIGPGLDLVKAYLFLPWNITMHPGIFRGLGAIGLLFLAFLPFVVFPRFRRDKVIKFILYYSLIYLVFWSWSIPYKRGLITGYFLTQYNSGLCS
;
A
#
# COMPACT_ATOMS: atom_id res chain seq x y z
N MET A 1 31.74 4.30 13.46
CA MET A 1 32.18 5.36 12.53
C MET A 1 32.65 4.91 11.13
N ARG A 2 33.45 3.84 10.93
CA ARG A 2 34.01 3.51 9.59
C ARG A 2 33.05 2.89 8.54
N LYS A 3 31.89 2.34 8.91
CA LYS A 3 31.15 1.37 8.04
C LYS A 3 29.93 1.91 7.29
N GLY A 4 29.29 2.99 7.76
CA GLY A 4 28.24 3.71 7.02
C GLY A 4 28.77 4.47 5.79
N LYS A 5 30.08 4.77 5.79
CA LYS A 5 30.77 5.42 4.67
C LYS A 5 30.68 4.63 3.36
N TRP A 6 30.63 3.30 3.39
CA TRP A 6 30.60 2.47 2.17
C TRP A 6 29.27 2.53 1.42
N VAL A 7 28.14 2.54 2.12
CA VAL A 7 26.83 2.70 1.46
C VAL A 7 26.68 4.11 0.92
N LEU A 8 27.10 5.11 1.69
CA LEU A 8 27.20 6.48 1.21
C LEU A 8 28.16 6.60 0.02
N LEU A 9 29.28 5.87 0.01
CA LEU A 9 30.24 5.80 -1.12
C LEU A 9 29.63 5.14 -2.35
N VAL A 10 28.91 4.02 -2.22
CA VAL A 10 28.25 3.37 -3.37
C VAL A 10 27.16 4.28 -3.94
N LEU A 11 26.35 4.89 -3.09
CA LEU A 11 25.34 5.86 -3.53
C LEU A 11 25.97 7.11 -4.14
N TRP A 12 27.11 7.55 -3.60
CA TRP A 12 27.91 8.65 -4.13
C TRP A 12 28.54 8.28 -5.46
N LEU A 13 28.99 7.05 -5.65
CA LEU A 13 29.49 6.55 -6.93
C LEU A 13 28.36 6.43 -7.97
N ILE A 14 27.17 5.97 -7.56
CA ILE A 14 25.97 5.99 -8.43
C ILE A 14 25.61 7.43 -8.79
N PHE A 15 25.67 8.36 -7.83
CA PHE A 15 25.41 9.78 -8.08
C PHE A 15 26.46 10.41 -9.01
N ILE A 16 27.76 10.15 -8.79
CA ILE A 16 28.86 10.61 -9.65
C ILE A 16 28.71 10.02 -11.04
N TYR A 17 28.49 8.72 -11.17
CA TYR A 17 28.38 8.05 -12.47
C TYR A 17 27.12 8.51 -13.21
N GLY A 18 25.99 8.65 -12.51
CA GLY A 18 24.77 9.23 -13.08
C GLY A 18 24.97 10.67 -13.53
N SER A 19 25.70 11.48 -12.74
CA SER A 19 26.04 12.86 -13.08
C SER A 19 27.05 12.94 -14.24
N TYR A 20 28.05 12.07 -14.27
CA TYR A 20 29.02 11.95 -15.37
C TYR A 20 28.33 11.61 -16.69
N LEU A 21 27.42 10.64 -16.68
CA LEU A 21 26.59 10.29 -17.85
C LEU A 21 25.66 11.44 -18.26
N TYR A 22 25.12 12.19 -17.31
CA TYR A 22 24.31 13.39 -17.57
C TYR A 22 25.12 14.52 -18.23
N PHE A 23 26.35 14.77 -17.76
CA PHE A 23 27.20 15.86 -18.27
C PHE A 23 27.92 15.52 -19.59
N ILE A 24 28.08 14.24 -19.95
CA ILE A 24 28.57 13.82 -21.27
C ILE A 24 27.40 13.85 -22.26
N ARG A 25 27.08 15.08 -22.70
CA ARG A 25 25.96 15.49 -23.57
C ARG A 25 25.91 14.89 -24.99
N LYS A 26 26.52 13.72 -25.25
CA LYS A 26 26.64 13.18 -26.62
C LYS A 26 25.55 12.18 -27.03
N TYR A 27 24.81 11.56 -26.10
CA TYR A 27 23.72 10.63 -26.46
C TYR A 27 22.55 10.65 -25.47
N ILE A 28 21.32 10.78 -26.01
CA ILE A 28 20.03 10.83 -25.27
C ILE A 28 19.86 9.63 -24.32
N LEU A 29 20.39 8.45 -24.69
CA LEU A 29 20.33 7.25 -23.87
C LEU A 29 21.05 7.41 -22.53
N TRP A 30 22.26 7.97 -22.53
CA TRP A 30 23.07 8.12 -21.31
C TRP A 30 22.48 9.17 -20.37
N GLU A 31 21.89 10.23 -20.91
CA GLU A 31 21.15 11.23 -20.14
C GLU A 31 19.95 10.59 -19.43
N SER A 32 19.13 9.83 -20.16
CA SER A 32 17.94 9.15 -19.61
C SER A 32 18.30 8.15 -18.50
N ILE A 33 19.39 7.40 -18.70
CA ILE A 33 19.91 6.44 -17.71
C ILE A 33 20.42 7.18 -16.46
N GLY A 34 21.22 8.23 -16.61
CA GLY A 34 21.73 9.04 -15.50
C GLY A 34 20.61 9.67 -14.66
N GLU A 35 19.61 10.22 -15.34
CA GLU A 35 18.39 10.77 -14.75
C GLU A 35 17.59 9.71 -13.96
N THR A 36 17.49 8.49 -14.50
CA THR A 36 16.83 7.37 -13.81
C THR A 36 17.59 6.99 -12.53
N PHE A 37 18.92 6.86 -12.60
CA PHE A 37 19.73 6.59 -11.40
C PHE A 37 19.61 7.68 -10.35
N PHE A 38 19.57 8.95 -10.77
CA PHE A 38 19.39 10.07 -9.85
C PHE A 38 18.03 10.01 -9.13
N ARG A 39 16.93 9.69 -9.83
CA ARG A 39 15.62 9.48 -9.21
C ARG A 39 15.62 8.32 -8.21
N ILE A 40 16.26 7.20 -8.56
CA ILE A 40 16.40 6.05 -7.66
C ILE A 40 17.19 6.43 -6.41
N PHE A 41 18.26 7.20 -6.56
CA PHE A 41 19.05 7.72 -5.44
C PHE A 41 18.22 8.61 -4.50
N LEU A 42 17.47 9.57 -5.05
CA LEU A 42 16.57 10.43 -4.27
C LEU A 42 15.51 9.63 -3.52
N LEU A 43 14.88 8.65 -4.19
CA LEU A 43 13.92 7.74 -3.59
C LEU A 43 14.56 6.93 -2.45
N PHE A 44 15.78 6.44 -2.64
CA PHE A 44 16.49 5.68 -1.62
C PHE A 44 16.78 6.50 -0.36
N ILE A 45 17.26 7.75 -0.52
CA ILE A 45 17.45 8.68 0.61
C ILE A 45 16.12 8.92 1.32
N PHE A 46 15.06 9.22 0.55
CA PHE A 46 13.74 9.45 1.10
C PHE A 46 13.25 8.27 1.95
N LEU A 47 13.38 7.03 1.45
CA LEU A 47 13.00 5.84 2.20
C LEU A 47 13.85 5.61 3.45
N LEU A 48 15.18 5.83 3.36
CA LEU A 48 16.06 5.70 4.52
C LEU A 48 15.69 6.66 5.65
N VAL A 49 15.43 7.93 5.33
CA VAL A 49 15.03 8.94 6.32
C VAL A 49 13.71 8.55 6.99
N ASN A 50 12.73 8.07 6.22
CA ASN A 50 11.46 7.62 6.76
C ASN A 50 11.60 6.35 7.62
N ILE A 51 12.42 5.37 7.22
CA ILE A 51 12.74 4.20 8.04
C ILE A 51 13.40 4.63 9.36
N GLY A 52 14.36 5.55 9.31
CA GLY A 52 15.03 6.10 10.49
C GLY A 52 14.05 6.76 11.46
N LEU A 53 13.17 7.62 10.93
CA LEU A 53 12.14 8.32 11.70
C LEU A 53 11.17 7.34 12.35
N GLY A 54 10.63 6.39 11.59
CA GLY A 54 9.72 5.38 12.13
C GLY A 54 10.39 4.49 13.17
N LYS A 55 11.66 4.10 12.95
CA LYS A 55 12.43 3.32 13.91
C LYS A 55 12.61 4.06 15.23
N LYS A 56 12.91 5.37 15.17
CA LYS A 56 13.05 6.22 16.36
C LYS A 56 11.75 6.25 17.17
N ILE A 57 10.62 6.48 16.50
CA ILE A 57 9.30 6.54 17.13
C ILE A 57 8.86 5.17 17.68
N LEU A 58 9.06 4.09 16.93
CA LEU A 58 8.69 2.75 17.39
C LEU A 58 9.55 2.27 18.56
N LYS A 59 10.85 2.61 18.59
CA LYS A 59 11.71 2.37 19.77
C LYS A 59 11.20 3.16 20.98
N TRP A 60 10.82 4.42 20.80
CA TRP A 60 10.27 5.26 21.86
C TRP A 60 8.95 4.69 22.43
N LEU A 61 8.09 4.16 21.56
CA LEU A 61 6.85 3.47 21.95
C LEU A 61 7.07 2.05 22.50
N LYS A 62 8.33 1.61 22.67
CA LYS A 62 8.70 0.25 23.09
C LYS A 62 8.00 -0.82 22.26
N PHE A 63 7.90 -0.59 20.96
CA PHE A 63 7.29 -1.52 20.02
C PHE A 63 8.29 -2.61 19.65
N GLU A 64 7.91 -3.86 19.89
CA GLU A 64 8.75 -5.03 19.66
C GLU A 64 8.15 -5.94 18.60
N THR A 65 9.03 -6.53 17.79
CA THR A 65 8.66 -7.45 16.70
C THR A 65 9.61 -8.63 16.69
N ASN A 66 9.19 -9.74 16.09
CA ASN A 66 10.01 -10.96 16.06
C ASN A 66 11.08 -10.95 14.96
N SER A 67 10.97 -10.04 13.99
CA SER A 67 11.85 -10.00 12.82
C SER A 67 12.24 -8.57 12.48
N PHE A 68 13.53 -8.38 12.13
CA PHE A 68 14.03 -7.13 11.57
C PHE A 68 13.21 -6.64 10.36
N LEU A 69 12.79 -7.54 9.47
CA LEU A 69 12.02 -7.17 8.29
C LEU A 69 10.65 -6.63 8.69
N GLU A 70 9.98 -7.30 9.62
CA GLU A 70 8.69 -6.87 10.19
C GLU A 70 8.85 -5.49 10.84
N PHE A 71 9.85 -5.31 11.71
CA PHE A 71 10.14 -4.02 12.33
C PHE A 71 10.35 -2.91 11.30
N SER A 72 11.12 -3.21 10.25
CA SER A 72 11.47 -2.24 9.20
C SER A 72 10.26 -1.82 8.39
N LEU A 73 9.34 -2.74 8.07
CA LEU A 73 8.10 -2.43 7.35
C LEU A 73 7.18 -1.50 8.14
N PHE A 74 6.97 -1.79 9.43
CA PHE A 74 6.19 -0.90 10.30
C PHE A 74 6.91 0.44 10.53
N SER A 75 8.24 0.44 10.60
CA SER A 75 9.04 1.68 10.66
C SER A 75 8.83 2.53 9.40
N THR A 76 8.93 1.94 8.21
CA THR A 76 8.65 2.65 6.95
C THR A 76 7.25 3.25 6.95
N GLY A 77 6.24 2.48 7.36
CA GLY A 77 4.85 2.95 7.44
C GLY A 77 4.68 4.15 8.37
N ILE A 78 5.26 4.10 9.58
CA ILE A 78 5.19 5.21 10.55
C ILE A 78 5.98 6.43 10.08
N GLY A 79 7.17 6.24 9.50
CA GLY A 79 7.96 7.33 8.94
C GLY A 79 7.20 8.09 7.87
N LEU A 80 6.71 7.35 6.87
CA LEU A 80 5.93 7.92 5.75
C LEU A 80 4.66 8.62 6.25
N ALA A 81 4.01 8.10 7.29
CA ALA A 81 2.88 8.73 7.93
C ALA A 81 3.24 10.10 8.50
N ILE A 82 4.25 10.17 9.36
CA ILE A 82 4.70 11.42 9.99
C ILE A 82 5.09 12.43 8.92
N PHE A 83 5.87 12.00 7.93
CA PHE A 83 6.25 12.84 6.81
C PHE A 83 5.02 13.40 6.05
N THR A 84 4.03 12.55 5.77
CA THR A 84 2.78 12.94 5.10
C THR A 84 2.02 14.01 5.89
N TYR A 85 1.82 13.82 7.20
CA TYR A 85 1.09 14.79 8.02
C TYR A 85 1.86 16.10 8.25
N LEU A 86 3.20 16.05 8.30
CA LEU A 86 4.01 17.27 8.35
C LEU A 86 3.84 18.09 7.06
N LEU A 87 3.87 17.44 5.89
CA LEU A 87 3.62 18.12 4.63
C LEU A 87 2.19 18.64 4.51
N ILE A 88 1.20 17.93 5.05
CA ILE A 88 -0.16 18.44 5.17
C ILE A 88 -0.16 19.73 6.01
N GLY A 89 0.48 19.72 7.18
CA GLY A 89 0.57 20.88 8.07
C GLY A 89 1.20 22.10 7.40
N PHE A 90 2.40 21.95 6.82
CA PHE A 90 3.06 23.01 6.05
C PHE A 90 2.21 23.47 4.87
N GLY A 91 1.55 22.52 4.21
CA GLY A 91 0.66 22.79 3.10
C GLY A 91 -0.54 23.66 3.46
N LEU A 92 -1.10 23.50 4.66
CA LEU A 92 -2.20 24.34 5.15
C LEU A 92 -1.74 25.77 5.48
N MET A 93 -0.50 25.90 5.95
CA MET A 93 0.17 27.17 6.28
C MET A 93 0.63 27.96 5.04
N GLY A 94 0.50 27.42 3.83
CA GLY A 94 0.99 28.08 2.61
C GLY A 94 2.49 27.88 2.35
N LEU A 95 3.07 26.83 2.93
CA LEU A 95 4.49 26.50 2.85
C LEU A 95 4.75 25.24 1.99
N PHE A 96 3.89 24.94 1.01
CA PHE A 96 4.04 23.78 0.13
C PHE A 96 4.99 24.05 -1.04
N ASN A 97 6.30 24.10 -0.75
CA ASN A 97 7.32 24.41 -1.75
C ASN A 97 8.58 23.52 -1.61
N LYS A 98 9.49 23.59 -2.59
CA LYS A 98 10.69 22.75 -2.67
C LYS A 98 11.65 22.94 -1.51
N TRP A 99 11.77 24.16 -0.97
CA TRP A 99 12.70 24.47 0.11
C TRP A 99 12.29 23.80 1.41
N VAL A 100 11.00 23.89 1.74
CA VAL A 100 10.44 23.26 2.95
C VAL A 100 10.65 21.75 2.92
N ILE A 101 10.43 21.10 1.77
CA ILE A 101 10.66 19.66 1.64
C ILE A 101 12.14 19.32 1.78
N ASN A 102 13.03 20.06 1.12
CA ASN A 102 14.47 19.79 1.20
C ASN A 102 14.98 19.96 2.64
N PHE A 103 14.61 21.06 3.31
CA PHE A 103 14.96 21.26 4.73
C PHE A 103 14.35 20.20 5.64
N LEU A 104 13.12 19.76 5.36
CA LEU A 104 12.48 18.69 6.13
C LEU A 104 13.25 17.37 5.99
N VAL A 105 13.59 16.95 4.77
CA VAL A 105 14.34 15.71 4.51
C VAL A 105 15.73 15.78 5.15
N VAL A 106 16.44 16.90 5.00
CA VAL A 106 17.77 17.10 5.59
C VAL A 106 17.70 17.12 7.12
N GLY A 107 16.74 17.87 7.70
CA GLY A 107 16.53 17.93 9.14
C GLY A 107 16.18 16.57 9.73
N MET A 108 15.31 15.81 9.07
CA MET A 108 14.99 14.44 9.47
C MET A 108 16.18 13.48 9.34
N PHE A 109 17.01 13.64 8.30
CA PHE A 109 18.23 12.84 8.14
C PHE A 109 19.16 13.03 9.34
N PHE A 110 19.43 14.27 9.76
CA PHE A 110 20.25 14.54 10.93
C PHE A 110 19.59 14.08 12.24
N LEU A 111 18.28 14.30 12.39
CA LEU A 111 17.52 13.86 13.56
C LEU A 111 17.55 12.33 13.76
N THR A 112 17.66 11.58 12.67
CA THR A 112 17.56 10.11 12.66
C THR A 112 18.84 9.42 12.19
N TYR A 113 19.96 10.15 12.19
CA TYR A 113 21.25 9.70 11.66
C TYR A 113 21.71 8.37 12.29
N ASN A 114 21.55 8.23 13.60
CA ASN A 114 21.92 7.03 14.34
C ASN A 114 21.04 5.84 13.94
N GLU A 115 19.73 6.05 13.83
CA GLU A 115 18.77 5.01 13.45
C GLU A 115 18.97 4.53 12.01
N ILE A 116 19.31 5.44 11.09
CA ILE A 116 19.70 5.13 9.71
C ILE A 116 20.98 4.31 9.69
N GLY A 117 22.02 4.73 10.43
CA GLY A 117 23.28 4.00 10.56
C GLY A 117 23.08 2.58 11.09
N ASP A 118 22.28 2.42 12.14
CA ASP A 118 21.89 1.12 12.69
C ASP A 118 21.17 0.25 11.64
N PHE A 119 20.22 0.83 10.89
CA PHE A 119 19.45 0.10 9.88
C PHE A 119 20.34 -0.41 8.75
N ILE A 120 21.25 0.46 8.25
CA ILE A 120 22.23 0.09 7.22
C ILE A 120 23.13 -1.04 7.73
N GLN A 121 23.63 -0.93 8.97
CA GLN A 121 24.51 -1.94 9.54
C GLN A 121 23.79 -3.29 9.71
N GLN A 122 22.57 -3.31 10.23
CA GLN A 122 21.77 -4.53 10.38
C GLN A 122 21.44 -5.17 9.03
N THR A 123 21.10 -4.36 8.03
CA THR A 123 20.86 -4.81 6.65
C THR A 123 22.11 -5.45 6.07
N LYS A 124 23.27 -4.79 6.18
CA LYS A 124 24.55 -5.32 5.70
C LYS A 124 24.92 -6.65 6.36
N THR A 125 24.80 -6.75 7.68
CA THR A 125 25.08 -8.00 8.41
C THR A 125 24.16 -9.12 7.93
N LYS A 126 22.87 -8.85 7.73
CA LYS A 126 21.93 -9.85 7.20
C LYS A 126 22.27 -10.26 5.78
N LEU A 127 22.58 -9.33 4.88
CA LEU A 127 22.98 -9.65 3.51
C LEU A 127 24.25 -10.49 3.46
N LYS A 128 25.26 -10.18 4.29
CA LYS A 128 26.48 -10.98 4.38
C LYS A 128 26.17 -12.44 4.76
N ASN A 129 25.28 -12.62 5.73
CA ASN A 129 24.87 -13.95 6.18
C ASN A 129 23.97 -14.70 5.17
N LEU A 130 23.53 -14.05 4.08
CA LEU A 130 22.77 -14.72 3.01
C LEU A 130 23.68 -15.38 1.97
N VAL A 131 24.94 -14.94 1.84
CA VAL A 131 25.87 -15.43 0.80
C VAL A 131 26.23 -16.91 1.01
N ASP A 132 26.29 -17.34 2.28
CA ASP A 132 26.69 -18.71 2.64
C ASP A 132 25.50 -19.69 2.75
N LEU A 133 24.28 -19.25 2.47
CA LEU A 133 23.10 -20.10 2.59
C LEU A 133 22.88 -20.92 1.32
N LYS A 134 22.85 -22.26 1.46
CA LYS A 134 22.30 -23.14 0.43
C LYS A 134 20.80 -22.88 0.30
N VAL A 135 20.39 -22.23 -0.80
CA VAL A 135 19.00 -21.93 -1.10
C VAL A 135 18.41 -23.07 -1.95
N PRO A 136 17.26 -23.66 -1.58
CA PRO A 136 16.60 -24.67 -2.40
C PRO A 136 16.29 -24.16 -3.81
N LEU A 137 16.30 -25.04 -4.81
CA LEU A 137 16.03 -24.69 -6.21
C LEU A 137 14.72 -23.90 -6.37
N ILE A 138 13.64 -24.33 -5.71
CA ILE A 138 12.34 -23.66 -5.78
C ILE A 138 12.39 -22.23 -5.24
N GLU A 139 13.14 -21.98 -4.17
CA GLU A 139 13.28 -20.62 -3.64
C GLU A 139 14.11 -19.75 -4.59
N THR A 140 15.14 -20.32 -5.21
CA THR A 140 15.95 -19.64 -6.23
C THR A 140 15.09 -19.22 -7.42
N ILE A 141 14.25 -20.13 -7.94
CA ILE A 141 13.30 -19.82 -9.02
C ILE A 141 12.37 -18.68 -8.62
N LEU A 142 11.80 -18.71 -7.40
CA LEU A 142 10.93 -17.64 -6.91
C LEU A 142 11.65 -16.30 -6.77
N PHE A 143 12.91 -16.29 -6.33
CA PHE A 143 13.72 -15.08 -6.28
C PHE A 143 14.00 -14.52 -7.68
N VAL A 144 14.30 -15.37 -8.66
CA VAL A 144 14.52 -14.95 -10.05
C VAL A 144 13.23 -14.37 -10.64
N ILE A 145 12.08 -15.03 -10.45
CA ILE A 145 10.77 -14.51 -10.90
C ILE A 145 10.50 -13.13 -10.29
N LEU A 146 10.67 -12.98 -8.98
CA LEU A 146 10.49 -11.70 -8.29
C LEU A 146 11.47 -10.64 -8.81
N PHE A 147 12.75 -10.99 -8.99
CA PHE A 147 13.76 -10.08 -9.49
C PHE A 147 13.42 -9.57 -10.90
N VAL A 148 13.10 -10.49 -11.82
CA VAL A 148 12.69 -10.13 -13.19
C VAL A 148 11.46 -9.24 -13.16
N GLN A 149 10.45 -9.55 -12.35
CA GLN A 149 9.24 -8.74 -12.23
C GLN A 149 9.52 -7.34 -11.64
N ILE A 150 10.42 -7.23 -10.65
CA ILE A 150 10.86 -5.96 -10.07
C ILE A 150 11.56 -5.11 -11.13
N VAL A 151 12.48 -5.69 -11.89
CA VAL A 151 13.19 -5.00 -12.97
C VAL A 151 12.21 -4.53 -14.05
N PHE A 152 11.27 -5.39 -14.47
CA PHE A 152 10.25 -5.04 -15.46
C PHE A 152 9.36 -3.87 -14.99
N ASN A 153 8.86 -3.93 -13.75
CA ASN A 153 8.05 -2.86 -13.17
C ASN A 153 8.86 -1.57 -12.96
N LEU A 154 10.17 -1.67 -12.66
CA LEU A 154 11.06 -0.50 -12.55
C LEU A 154 11.18 0.22 -13.90
N PHE A 155 11.38 -0.52 -14.99
CA PHE A 155 11.39 0.07 -16.33
C PHE A 155 10.06 0.77 -16.65
N GLY A 156 8.93 0.10 -16.39
CA GLY A 156 7.61 0.71 -16.59
C GLY A 156 7.35 1.92 -15.69
N ALA A 157 7.89 1.95 -14.47
CA ALA A 157 7.79 3.09 -13.58
C ALA A 157 8.71 4.26 -13.98
N SER A 158 9.79 3.98 -14.72
CA SER A 158 10.83 4.96 -15.09
C SER A 158 10.49 5.80 -16.33
N VAL A 159 9.40 5.49 -17.05
CA VAL A 159 8.92 6.30 -18.18
C VAL A 159 7.91 7.37 -17.74
N LEU A 160 7.60 8.32 -18.62
CA LEU A 160 6.60 9.36 -18.35
C LEU A 160 5.21 8.77 -18.01
N PRO A 161 4.41 9.46 -17.18
CA PRO A 161 3.03 9.05 -16.92
C PRO A 161 2.14 9.26 -18.16
N SER A 162 1.44 8.22 -18.57
CA SER A 162 0.46 8.25 -19.68
C SER A 162 -0.97 7.91 -19.24
N ASN A 163 -1.14 7.37 -18.03
CA ASN A 163 -2.44 6.95 -17.52
C ASN A 163 -3.29 8.18 -17.17
N TRP A 164 -4.52 8.21 -17.71
CA TRP A 164 -5.51 9.26 -17.47
C TRP A 164 -5.73 9.56 -15.98
N ASP A 165 -5.87 8.54 -15.12
CA ASP A 165 -6.16 8.75 -13.69
C ASP A 165 -4.95 9.35 -12.96
N ALA A 166 -3.74 8.96 -13.34
CA ALA A 166 -2.52 9.57 -12.81
C ALA A 166 -2.45 11.05 -13.19
N LEU A 167 -2.70 11.39 -14.45
CA LEU A 167 -2.60 12.76 -14.97
C LEU A 167 -3.75 13.65 -14.48
N ALA A 168 -4.99 13.18 -14.55
CA ALA A 168 -6.19 13.97 -14.28
C ALA A 168 -6.53 14.07 -12.79
N VAL A 169 -6.14 13.08 -11.97
CA VAL A 169 -6.54 13.01 -10.56
C VAL A 169 -5.35 13.11 -9.62
N HIS A 170 -4.35 12.24 -9.76
CA HIS A 170 -3.31 12.06 -8.73
C HIS A 170 -2.12 13.03 -8.84
N LEU A 171 -1.83 13.53 -10.04
CA LEU A 171 -0.74 14.49 -10.29
C LEU A 171 -1.26 15.91 -10.53
N ALA A 172 -2.46 16.08 -11.11
CA ALA A 172 -3.04 17.40 -11.36
C ALA A 172 -3.22 18.21 -10.06
N ARG A 173 -3.80 17.60 -9.01
CA ARG A 173 -4.09 18.32 -7.77
C ARG A 173 -2.81 18.74 -7.02
N PRO A 174 -1.80 17.86 -6.84
CA PRO A 174 -0.52 18.29 -6.29
C PRO A 174 0.16 19.36 -7.11
N LYS A 175 0.10 19.30 -8.45
CA LYS A 175 0.65 20.36 -9.32
C LYS A 175 0.03 21.73 -9.02
N GLU A 176 -1.29 21.79 -8.83
CA GLU A 176 -1.97 23.04 -8.47
C GLU A 176 -1.62 23.50 -7.05
N TRP A 177 -1.49 22.59 -6.08
CA TRP A 177 -1.03 22.95 -4.74
C TRP A 177 0.39 23.48 -4.70
N ILE A 178 1.26 22.98 -5.57
CA ILE A 178 2.62 23.51 -5.75
C ILE A 178 2.55 24.93 -6.30
N ARG A 179 1.77 25.15 -7.38
CA ARG A 179 1.60 26.48 -7.97
C ARG A 179 1.07 27.50 -6.96
N LEU A 180 0.16 27.07 -6.09
CA LEU A 180 -0.45 27.91 -5.05
C LEU A 180 0.36 27.93 -3.74
N SER A 181 1.45 27.14 -3.66
CA SER A 181 2.19 26.85 -2.42
C SER A 181 1.32 26.43 -1.24
N ARG A 182 0.08 25.96 -1.47
CA ARG A 182 -0.92 25.71 -0.43
C ARG A 182 -1.86 24.57 -0.79
N LEU A 183 -2.23 23.77 0.20
CA LEU A 183 -3.25 22.72 0.12
C LEU A 183 -4.68 23.32 0.17
N THR A 184 -5.02 24.13 -0.81
CA THR A 184 -6.32 24.80 -0.92
C THR A 184 -7.31 24.03 -1.81
N SER A 185 -8.57 24.47 -1.84
CA SER A 185 -9.56 23.94 -2.78
C SER A 185 -9.19 24.34 -4.20
N VAL A 186 -9.37 23.42 -5.16
CA VAL A 186 -9.11 23.67 -6.59
C VAL A 186 -10.41 23.40 -7.36
N PRO A 187 -11.33 24.38 -7.45
CA PRO A 187 -12.72 24.14 -7.85
C PRO A 187 -12.91 23.63 -9.29
N TYR A 188 -11.97 23.94 -10.19
CA TYR A 188 -12.01 23.47 -11.58
C TYR A 188 -11.51 22.03 -11.74
N LEU A 189 -10.81 21.45 -10.75
CA LEU A 189 -10.50 20.02 -10.70
C LEU A 189 -11.71 19.26 -10.13
N ARG A 190 -12.78 19.17 -10.93
CA ARG A 190 -14.06 18.56 -10.55
C ARG A 190 -14.02 17.03 -10.52
N PHE A 191 -13.09 16.41 -11.25
CA PHE A 191 -12.98 14.95 -11.34
C PHE A 191 -12.39 14.35 -10.05
N GLY A 192 -13.07 13.31 -9.54
CA GLY A 192 -12.70 12.69 -8.27
C GLY A 192 -12.94 13.62 -7.08
N GLY A 193 -14.13 14.23 -7.02
CA GLY A 193 -14.71 15.02 -5.91
C GLY A 193 -13.69 15.70 -5.01
N GLY A 194 -13.56 17.03 -5.08
CA GLY A 194 -12.48 17.89 -4.55
C GLY A 194 -11.91 17.64 -3.13
N ASN A 195 -12.43 16.68 -2.37
CA ASN A 195 -12.04 16.35 -1.01
C ASN A 195 -11.92 14.84 -0.74
N LEU A 196 -11.46 14.02 -1.70
CA LEU A 196 -11.12 12.62 -1.39
C LEU A 196 -9.92 12.51 -0.43
N PRO A 197 -9.82 11.43 0.37
CA PRO A 197 -8.60 11.08 1.07
C PRO A 197 -7.40 11.04 0.13
N TYR A 198 -6.31 11.69 0.54
CA TYR A 198 -5.23 12.06 -0.37
C TYR A 198 -3.82 11.86 0.21
N ASN A 199 -3.67 11.04 1.25
CA ASN A 199 -2.38 10.80 1.90
C ASN A 199 -1.28 10.37 0.90
N ILE A 200 -1.57 9.45 -0.01
CA ILE A 200 -0.60 9.02 -1.03
C ILE A 200 -0.31 10.13 -2.04
N GLY A 201 -1.32 10.94 -2.39
CA GLY A 201 -1.14 12.07 -3.30
C GLY A 201 -0.24 13.17 -2.75
N ILE A 202 -0.12 13.32 -1.42
CA ILE A 202 0.87 14.22 -0.80
C ILE A 202 2.30 13.78 -1.11
N LEU A 203 2.56 12.46 -1.12
CA LEU A 203 3.87 11.92 -1.49
C LEU A 203 4.18 12.15 -2.98
N TYR A 204 3.17 12.15 -3.84
CA TYR A 204 3.33 12.53 -5.24
C TYR A 204 3.61 14.03 -5.40
N GLY A 205 2.97 14.89 -4.60
CA GLY A 205 3.30 16.31 -4.55
C GLY A 205 4.75 16.56 -4.14
N MET A 206 5.24 15.81 -3.14
CA MET A 206 6.67 15.83 -2.79
C MET A 206 7.56 15.43 -3.97
N SER A 207 7.19 14.38 -4.68
CA SER A 207 7.96 13.92 -5.85
C SER A 207 8.06 14.98 -6.94
N LEU A 208 6.96 15.67 -7.22
CA LEU A 208 6.92 16.77 -8.20
C LEU A 208 7.77 17.98 -7.76
N LEU A 209 7.83 18.27 -6.45
CA LEU A 209 8.65 19.36 -5.91
C LEU A 209 10.15 19.04 -5.91
N VAL A 210 10.51 17.80 -5.63
CA VAL A 210 11.91 17.35 -5.55
C VAL A 210 12.48 17.09 -6.93
N LYS A 211 11.69 16.48 -7.83
CA LYS A 211 12.18 16.10 -9.17
C LYS A 211 11.11 16.17 -10.25
N ASP A 212 10.23 15.17 -10.35
CA ASP A 212 9.23 15.07 -11.43
C ASP A 212 8.19 13.97 -11.18
N ALA A 213 7.32 13.76 -12.18
CA ALA A 213 6.26 12.76 -12.15
C ALA A 213 6.76 11.31 -12.27
N ILE A 214 7.98 11.07 -12.76
CA ILE A 214 8.58 9.73 -12.80
C ILE A 214 8.93 9.32 -11.37
N LEU A 215 9.47 10.23 -10.56
CA LEU A 215 9.68 9.98 -9.13
C LEU A 215 8.37 9.61 -8.40
N ALA A 216 7.23 10.22 -8.78
CA ALA A 216 5.93 9.86 -8.22
C ALA A 216 5.51 8.42 -8.59
N LYS A 217 5.77 7.97 -9.83
CA LYS A 217 5.56 6.57 -10.23
C LYS A 217 6.47 5.62 -9.44
N LEU A 218 7.71 6.00 -9.21
CA LEU A 218 8.65 5.21 -8.40
C LEU A 218 8.19 5.05 -6.94
N ILE A 219 7.49 6.03 -6.37
CA ILE A 219 6.85 5.87 -5.05
C ILE A 219 5.78 4.76 -5.09
N SER A 220 4.92 4.75 -6.11
CA SER A 220 3.91 3.69 -6.29
C SER A 220 4.55 2.31 -6.44
N PHE A 221 5.58 2.22 -7.27
CA PHE A 221 6.40 1.03 -7.47
C PHE A 221 6.97 0.49 -6.15
N VAL A 222 7.54 1.36 -5.31
CA VAL A 222 8.08 0.99 -4.00
C VAL A 222 6.99 0.50 -3.06
N PHE A 223 5.79 1.09 -3.05
CA PHE A 223 4.68 0.54 -2.25
C PHE A 223 4.30 -0.89 -2.66
N GLY A 224 4.39 -1.21 -3.95
CA GLY A 224 4.23 -2.58 -4.45
C GLY A 224 5.28 -3.53 -3.86
N ILE A 225 6.56 -3.13 -3.89
CA ILE A 225 7.67 -3.91 -3.30
C ILE A 225 7.49 -4.08 -1.79
N LEU A 226 7.21 -2.99 -1.07
CA LEU A 226 7.02 -3.01 0.38
C LEU A 226 5.85 -3.91 0.78
N THR A 227 4.77 -3.90 0.00
CA THR A 227 3.63 -4.81 0.20
C THR A 227 4.05 -6.26 -0.05
N ALA A 228 4.78 -6.57 -1.12
CA ALA A 228 5.29 -7.92 -1.39
C ALA A 228 6.25 -8.41 -0.29
N MET A 229 7.15 -7.55 0.20
CA MET A 229 8.02 -7.84 1.35
C MET A 229 7.23 -8.08 2.63
N GLY A 230 6.15 -7.31 2.83
CA GLY A 230 5.20 -7.52 3.90
C GLY A 230 4.52 -8.88 3.82
N ILE A 231 4.06 -9.25 2.64
CA ILE A 231 3.43 -10.55 2.40
C ILE A 231 4.42 -11.69 2.71
N TYR A 232 5.66 -11.59 2.22
CA TYR A 232 6.71 -12.52 2.58
C TYR A 232 6.94 -12.60 4.10
N SER A 233 6.99 -11.45 4.79
CA SER A 233 7.20 -11.39 6.25
C SER A 233 6.09 -12.09 7.03
N LEU A 234 4.82 -11.82 6.71
CA LEU A 234 3.68 -12.47 7.37
C LEU A 234 3.68 -13.98 7.09
N GLY A 235 3.89 -14.37 5.83
CA GLY A 235 3.92 -15.78 5.44
C GLY A 235 5.05 -16.57 6.09
N LYS A 236 6.25 -15.97 6.19
CA LYS A 236 7.39 -16.55 6.91
C LYS A 236 7.10 -16.70 8.40
N ARG A 237 6.40 -15.74 9.01
CA ARG A 237 6.12 -15.73 10.46
C ARG A 237 5.10 -16.78 10.88
N TYR A 238 4.02 -16.93 10.11
CA TYR A 238 2.89 -17.79 10.49
C TYR A 238 2.88 -19.15 9.79
N PHE A 239 3.63 -19.29 8.71
CA PHE A 239 3.70 -20.55 7.96
C PHE A 239 5.16 -20.96 7.73
N SER A 240 5.71 -20.71 6.55
CA SER A 240 7.09 -21.07 6.20
C SER A 240 7.72 -20.02 5.29
N ARG A 241 9.05 -20.00 5.25
CA ARG A 241 9.82 -19.15 4.32
C ARG A 241 9.36 -19.34 2.87
N ARG A 242 9.11 -20.59 2.47
CA ARG A 242 8.66 -20.97 1.13
C ARG A 242 7.26 -20.40 0.85
N ILE A 243 6.31 -20.55 1.77
CA ILE A 243 4.96 -19.99 1.65
C ILE A 243 5.02 -18.48 1.49
N GLY A 244 5.82 -17.79 2.32
CA GLY A 244 6.01 -16.35 2.19
C GLY A 244 6.53 -15.94 0.81
N LEU A 245 7.49 -16.66 0.24
CA LEU A 245 8.03 -16.35 -1.10
C LEU A 245 7.01 -16.59 -2.19
N PHE A 246 6.28 -17.71 -2.14
CA PHE A 246 5.20 -17.98 -3.09
C PHE A 246 4.13 -16.90 -3.04
N SER A 247 3.65 -16.53 -1.85
CA SER A 247 2.61 -15.51 -1.72
C SER A 247 3.06 -14.14 -2.22
N ALA A 248 4.33 -13.77 -1.96
CA ALA A 248 4.90 -12.52 -2.47
C ALA A 248 5.06 -12.54 -4.00
N ALA A 249 5.52 -13.67 -4.56
CA ALA A 249 5.63 -13.86 -6.00
C ALA A 249 4.27 -13.73 -6.68
N ILE A 250 3.26 -14.48 -6.23
CA ILE A 250 1.90 -14.43 -6.81
C ILE A 250 1.35 -13.01 -6.75
N PHE A 251 1.49 -12.32 -5.61
CA PHE A 251 1.03 -10.93 -5.48
C PHE A 251 1.73 -10.00 -6.49
N TYR A 252 3.05 -10.06 -6.60
CA TYR A 252 3.79 -9.08 -7.39
C TYR A 252 3.79 -9.38 -8.90
N THR A 253 3.58 -10.64 -9.30
CA THR A 253 3.36 -11.05 -10.70
C THR A 253 1.90 -10.98 -11.12
N THR A 254 0.97 -10.65 -10.21
CA THR A 254 -0.43 -10.42 -10.56
C THR A 254 -0.51 -9.27 -11.57
N PRO A 255 -1.13 -9.44 -12.76
CA PRO A 255 -1.06 -8.46 -13.83
C PRO A 255 -1.55 -7.06 -13.44
N ILE A 256 -2.61 -6.97 -12.63
CA ILE A 256 -3.10 -5.68 -12.12
C ILE A 256 -2.12 -5.02 -11.14
N VAL A 257 -1.39 -5.79 -10.33
CA VAL A 257 -0.37 -5.27 -9.41
C VAL A 257 0.85 -4.78 -10.19
N SER A 258 1.28 -5.54 -11.20
CA SER A 258 2.36 -5.13 -12.12
C SER A 258 1.97 -3.84 -12.84
N TYR A 259 0.77 -3.78 -13.44
CA TYR A 259 0.27 -2.58 -14.11
C TYR A 259 0.28 -1.36 -13.17
N VAL A 260 -0.34 -1.47 -11.99
CA VAL A 260 -0.45 -0.33 -11.06
C VAL A 260 0.93 0.11 -10.53
N SER A 261 1.89 -0.82 -10.38
CA SER A 261 3.27 -0.51 -10.00
C SER A 261 3.96 0.43 -10.99
N THR A 262 3.51 0.45 -12.25
CA THR A 262 4.04 1.33 -13.31
C THR A 262 3.27 2.64 -13.44
N THR A 263 2.37 2.98 -12.50
CA THR A 263 1.52 4.18 -12.57
C THR A 263 1.60 4.99 -11.28
N ALA A 264 1.39 6.31 -11.36
CA ALA A 264 1.22 7.17 -10.17
C ALA A 264 -0.22 7.07 -9.64
N GLY A 265 -0.63 5.86 -9.26
CA GLY A 265 -1.94 5.55 -8.70
C GLY A 265 -1.87 5.26 -7.20
N VAL A 266 -2.84 5.77 -6.44
CA VAL A 266 -2.85 5.63 -4.97
C VAL A 266 -3.08 4.20 -4.46
N ASP A 267 -3.44 3.28 -5.35
CA ASP A 267 -3.90 1.93 -5.01
C ASP A 267 -2.86 1.12 -4.23
N LEU A 268 -1.58 1.13 -4.61
CA LEU A 268 -0.54 0.35 -3.90
C LEU A 268 -0.17 0.94 -2.54
N GLY A 269 -0.14 2.28 -2.42
CA GLY A 269 0.07 2.92 -1.12
C GLY A 269 -1.09 2.64 -0.16
N PHE A 270 -2.32 2.67 -0.68
CA PHE A 270 -3.51 2.24 0.04
C PHE A 270 -3.42 0.77 0.47
N THR A 271 -3.06 -0.14 -0.44
CA THR A 271 -2.89 -1.57 -0.15
C THR A 271 -1.82 -1.80 0.92
N PHE A 272 -0.69 -1.08 0.86
CA PHE A 272 0.37 -1.20 1.85
C PHE A 272 -0.12 -0.89 3.28
N TYR A 273 -0.80 0.23 3.48
CA TYR A 273 -1.34 0.58 4.80
C TYR A 273 -2.45 -0.38 5.25
N ALA A 274 -3.33 -0.80 4.34
CA ALA A 274 -4.34 -1.81 4.64
C ALA A 274 -3.71 -3.15 5.06
N PHE A 275 -2.66 -3.60 4.37
CA PHE A 275 -1.92 -4.80 4.68
C PHE A 275 -1.26 -4.72 6.05
N LEU A 276 -0.54 -3.63 6.34
CA LEU A 276 0.08 -3.45 7.66
C LEU A 276 -0.94 -3.38 8.79
N ALA A 277 -2.11 -2.78 8.55
CA ALA A 277 -3.20 -2.75 9.52
C ALA A 277 -3.71 -4.17 9.83
N ALA A 278 -3.97 -4.99 8.80
CA ALA A 278 -4.39 -6.37 8.94
C ALA A 278 -3.30 -7.24 9.60
N TYR A 279 -2.04 -7.10 9.18
CA TYR A 279 -0.89 -7.81 9.76
C TYR A 279 -0.76 -7.48 11.25
N ALA A 280 -0.79 -6.20 11.62
CA ALA A 280 -0.77 -5.80 13.02
C ALA A 280 -1.96 -6.35 13.81
N LEU A 281 -3.16 -6.41 13.21
CA LEU A 281 -4.33 -6.97 13.87
C LEU A 281 -4.17 -8.48 14.11
N ILE A 282 -3.64 -9.23 13.14
CA ILE A 282 -3.30 -10.65 13.30
C ILE A 282 -2.31 -10.84 14.45
N ASN A 283 -1.28 -9.99 14.53
CA ASN A 283 -0.32 -10.01 15.63
C ASN A 283 -0.99 -9.68 16.99
N TRP A 284 -1.98 -8.79 17.03
CA TRP A 284 -2.77 -8.52 18.22
C TRP A 284 -3.67 -9.70 18.62
N ILE A 285 -4.41 -10.28 17.67
CA ILE A 285 -5.30 -11.44 17.91
C ILE A 285 -4.51 -12.61 18.53
N THR A 286 -3.27 -12.81 18.05
CA THR A 286 -2.40 -13.90 18.48
C THR A 286 -1.67 -13.62 19.79
N SER A 287 -1.12 -12.41 19.97
CA SER A 287 -0.27 -12.09 21.15
C SER A 287 -0.97 -11.32 22.27
N ARG A 288 -2.12 -10.70 21.97
CA ARG A 288 -2.88 -9.78 22.85
C ARG A 288 -2.11 -8.56 23.36
N ARG A 289 -0.91 -8.28 22.86
CA ARG A 289 -0.17 -7.08 23.24
C ARG A 289 -0.85 -5.84 22.68
N ARG A 290 -1.20 -4.89 23.55
CA ARG A 290 -1.91 -3.65 23.20
C ARG A 290 -1.22 -2.83 22.10
N ASN A 291 0.11 -2.86 22.05
CA ASN A 291 0.88 -2.11 21.04
C ASN A 291 0.55 -2.54 19.60
N TRP A 292 0.20 -3.82 19.39
CA TRP A 292 -0.24 -4.31 18.08
C TRP A 292 -1.62 -3.78 17.68
N LEU A 293 -2.54 -3.59 18.64
CA LEU A 293 -3.83 -2.98 18.37
C LEU A 293 -3.68 -1.49 18.03
N ILE A 294 -2.84 -0.78 18.78
CA ILE A 294 -2.53 0.64 18.53
C ILE A 294 -1.91 0.81 17.14
N ILE A 295 -0.89 0.01 16.78
CA ILE A 295 -0.25 0.15 15.47
C ILE A 295 -1.21 -0.27 14.34
N SER A 296 -2.08 -1.26 14.58
CA SER A 296 -3.13 -1.64 13.63
C SER A 296 -4.10 -0.48 13.38
N ALA A 297 -4.53 0.22 14.44
CA ALA A 297 -5.39 1.39 14.34
C ALA A 297 -4.71 2.55 13.59
N VAL A 298 -3.43 2.80 13.86
CA VAL A 298 -2.63 3.84 13.15
C VAL A 298 -2.55 3.52 11.66
N MET A 299 -2.18 2.30 11.29
CA MET A 299 -2.11 1.86 9.89
C MET A 299 -3.50 1.87 9.23
N GLY A 300 -4.54 1.48 9.97
CA GLY A 300 -5.93 1.55 9.52
C GLY A 300 -6.39 2.98 9.24
N GLY A 301 -6.01 3.94 10.08
CA GLY A 301 -6.26 5.36 9.87
C GLY A 301 -5.53 5.92 8.65
N LEU A 302 -4.28 5.50 8.41
CA LEU A 302 -3.52 5.87 7.22
C LEU A 302 -4.13 5.31 5.94
N CYS A 303 -4.62 4.06 6.00
CA CYS A 303 -5.39 3.42 4.95
C CYS A 303 -6.68 4.21 4.63
N LEU A 304 -7.43 4.57 5.67
CA LEU A 304 -8.62 5.42 5.58
C LEU A 304 -8.31 6.77 4.93
N GLY A 305 -7.24 7.44 5.35
CA GLY A 305 -6.77 8.71 4.79
C GLY A 305 -6.17 8.62 3.38
N SER A 306 -6.02 7.42 2.80
CA SER A 306 -5.43 7.21 1.47
C SER A 306 -6.45 7.05 0.36
N LYS A 307 -7.64 6.50 0.66
CA LYS A 307 -8.73 6.28 -0.31
C LYS A 307 -10.06 6.10 0.41
N TRP A 308 -11.19 6.51 -0.17
CA TRP A 308 -12.51 6.32 0.45
C TRP A 308 -12.85 4.87 0.77
N THR A 309 -12.37 3.93 -0.05
CA THR A 309 -12.52 2.50 0.20
C THR A 309 -11.77 2.03 1.44
N GLY A 310 -10.93 2.86 2.07
CA GLY A 310 -10.33 2.57 3.37
C GLY A 310 -11.34 2.49 4.51
N PHE A 311 -12.53 3.09 4.37
CA PHE A 311 -13.63 2.84 5.30
C PHE A 311 -13.98 1.36 5.36
N LEU A 312 -13.99 0.67 4.21
CA LEU A 312 -14.26 -0.76 4.18
C LEU A 312 -13.22 -1.54 4.96
N SER A 313 -11.93 -1.31 4.67
CA SER A 313 -10.84 -1.97 5.40
C SER A 313 -10.96 -1.71 6.91
N MET A 314 -11.21 -0.47 7.32
CA MET A 314 -11.34 -0.09 8.73
C MET A 314 -12.56 -0.76 9.40
N SER A 315 -13.70 -0.82 8.71
CA SER A 315 -14.91 -1.51 9.18
C SER A 315 -14.73 -3.02 9.31
N ILE A 316 -14.05 -3.68 8.35
CA ILE A 316 -13.80 -5.12 8.44
C ILE A 316 -12.88 -5.41 9.64
N LEU A 317 -11.83 -4.61 9.84
CA LEU A 317 -10.91 -4.79 10.96
C LEU A 317 -11.59 -4.52 12.32
N SER A 318 -12.43 -3.49 12.42
CA SER A 318 -13.15 -3.17 13.65
C SER A 318 -14.21 -4.21 14.00
N LEU A 319 -14.94 -4.74 13.01
CA LEU A 319 -15.81 -5.90 13.20
C LEU A 319 -15.01 -7.15 13.58
N GLY A 320 -13.83 -7.35 12.99
CA GLY A 320 -12.91 -8.43 13.36
C GLY A 320 -12.53 -8.43 14.84
N ILE A 321 -12.34 -7.24 15.43
CA ILE A 321 -12.08 -7.08 16.87
C ILE A 321 -13.28 -7.53 17.70
N LEU A 322 -14.50 -7.14 17.33
CA LEU A 322 -15.72 -7.52 18.05
C LEU A 322 -16.01 -9.02 17.93
N VAL A 323 -15.89 -9.58 16.72
CA VAL A 323 -16.07 -11.00 16.46
C VAL A 323 -15.06 -11.84 17.24
N ASP A 324 -13.79 -11.43 17.25
CA ASP A 324 -12.76 -12.11 18.03
C ASP A 324 -13.00 -12.03 19.54
N GLY A 325 -13.36 -10.85 20.05
CA GLY A 325 -13.71 -10.67 21.46
C GLY A 325 -14.92 -11.51 21.89
N PHE A 326 -16.05 -11.40 21.18
CA PHE A 326 -17.31 -12.03 21.59
C PHE A 326 -17.41 -13.52 21.22
N LEU A 327 -17.08 -13.89 19.97
CA LEU A 327 -17.35 -15.24 19.46
C LEU A 327 -16.19 -16.20 19.69
N PHE A 328 -14.95 -15.75 19.47
CA PHE A 328 -13.79 -16.63 19.58
C PHE A 328 -13.18 -16.68 20.97
N LYS A 329 -13.18 -15.55 21.70
CA LYS A 329 -12.58 -15.46 23.03
C LYS A 329 -13.58 -15.39 24.17
N LYS A 330 -14.86 -15.10 23.89
CA LYS A 330 -15.91 -14.91 24.90
C LYS A 330 -15.46 -13.92 26.00
N GLU A 331 -14.78 -12.85 25.59
CA GLU A 331 -14.32 -11.78 26.48
C GLU A 331 -15.53 -11.06 27.10
N LYS A 332 -15.31 -10.42 28.25
CA LYS A 332 -16.31 -9.54 28.86
C LYS A 332 -16.69 -8.43 27.89
N PHE A 333 -17.97 -8.07 27.86
CA PHE A 333 -18.51 -7.04 26.96
C PHE A 333 -17.70 -5.74 27.00
N THR A 334 -17.36 -5.29 28.21
CA THR A 334 -16.59 -4.07 28.45
C THR A 334 -15.21 -4.08 27.81
N LEU A 335 -14.50 -5.22 27.80
CA LEU A 335 -13.16 -5.32 27.24
C LEU A 335 -13.19 -5.31 25.71
N ALA A 336 -14.10 -6.07 25.09
CA ALA A 336 -14.25 -6.12 23.64
C ALA A 336 -14.65 -4.75 23.08
N VAL A 337 -15.60 -4.06 23.72
CA VAL A 337 -16.01 -2.70 23.35
C VAL A 337 -14.86 -1.69 23.56
N LYS A 338 -14.10 -1.80 24.66
CA LYS A 338 -12.92 -0.93 24.90
C LYS A 338 -11.87 -1.07 23.78
N ASN A 339 -11.57 -2.29 23.35
CA ASN A 339 -10.63 -2.54 22.26
C ASN A 339 -11.16 -2.01 20.92
N PHE A 340 -12.45 -2.22 20.64
CA PHE A 340 -13.12 -1.67 19.46
C PHE A 340 -13.09 -0.13 19.44
N LEU A 341 -13.41 0.52 20.57
CA LEU A 341 -13.39 1.98 20.67
C LEU A 341 -11.96 2.51 20.55
N LEU A 342 -10.98 1.87 21.19
CA LEU A 342 -9.57 2.26 21.05
C LEU A 342 -9.14 2.22 19.58
N PHE A 343 -9.44 1.13 18.86
CA PHE A 343 -9.10 1.00 17.45
C PHE A 343 -9.82 2.03 16.58
N THR A 344 -11.14 2.16 16.77
CA THR A 344 -11.99 2.99 15.91
C THR A 344 -11.71 4.48 16.12
N LEU A 345 -11.56 4.92 17.37
CA LEU A 345 -11.29 6.33 17.70
C LEU A 345 -9.87 6.72 17.27
N LEU A 346 -8.87 5.88 17.51
CA LEU A 346 -7.49 6.19 17.12
C LEU A 346 -7.32 6.18 15.59
N GLY A 347 -7.83 5.14 14.91
CA GLY A 347 -7.79 5.06 13.46
C GLY A 347 -8.62 6.16 12.80
N GLY A 348 -9.79 6.47 13.37
CA GLY A 348 -10.64 7.57 12.95
C GLY A 348 -9.93 8.92 13.09
N ALA A 349 -9.34 9.21 14.24
CA ALA A 349 -8.60 10.46 14.49
C ALA A 349 -7.50 10.68 13.42
N ILE A 350 -6.69 9.65 13.16
CA ILE A 350 -5.62 9.72 12.16
C ILE A 350 -6.21 9.90 10.75
N GLY A 351 -7.17 9.07 10.34
CA GLY A 351 -7.71 9.10 8.98
C GLY A 351 -8.67 10.25 8.68
N SER A 352 -9.19 10.93 9.70
CA SER A 352 -10.30 11.90 9.59
C SER A 352 -9.96 13.18 8.84
N PHE A 353 -8.68 13.58 8.75
CA PHE A 353 -8.27 14.89 8.24
C PHE A 353 -8.96 15.26 6.91
N TRP A 354 -8.89 14.38 5.91
CA TRP A 354 -9.45 14.65 4.59
C TRP A 354 -10.97 14.74 4.59
N TYR A 355 -11.62 13.99 5.47
CA TYR A 355 -13.08 13.99 5.59
C TYR A 355 -13.59 15.22 6.33
N LEU A 356 -12.89 15.65 7.38
CA LEU A 356 -13.19 16.91 8.07
C LEU A 356 -12.97 18.08 7.12
N ARG A 357 -11.85 18.09 6.39
CA ARG A 357 -11.60 19.09 5.34
C ARG A 357 -12.70 19.07 4.28
N ALA A 358 -13.16 17.88 3.87
CA ALA A 358 -14.28 17.75 2.94
C ALA A 358 -15.53 18.43 3.47
N PHE A 359 -15.91 18.08 4.69
CA PHE A 359 -17.09 18.61 5.35
C PHE A 359 -17.04 20.13 5.48
N ILE A 360 -15.90 20.70 5.90
CA ILE A 360 -15.71 22.15 6.05
C ILE A 360 -15.83 22.88 4.70
N ILE A 361 -15.25 22.32 3.63
CA ILE A 361 -15.21 23.00 2.32
C ILE A 361 -16.54 22.90 1.57
N SER A 362 -17.15 21.72 1.53
CA SER A 362 -18.33 21.47 0.69
C SER A 362 -19.65 21.40 1.46
N GLY A 363 -19.63 21.42 2.79
CA GLY A 363 -20.82 21.20 3.64
C GLY A 363 -21.44 19.80 3.50
N SER A 364 -20.94 18.98 2.56
CA SER A 364 -21.42 17.63 2.31
C SER A 364 -20.96 16.70 3.42
N SER A 365 -21.93 16.11 4.11
CA SER A 365 -21.65 15.18 5.20
C SER A 365 -20.97 13.91 4.67
N ILE A 366 -20.06 13.35 5.46
CA ILE A 366 -19.55 11.98 5.29
C ILE A 366 -20.73 11.01 5.17
N PHE A 367 -21.80 11.26 5.93
CA PHE A 367 -23.02 10.47 5.87
C PHE A 367 -23.68 10.53 4.51
N THR A 368 -23.69 11.66 3.79
CA THR A 368 -24.26 11.74 2.44
C THR A 368 -23.45 10.90 1.45
N SER A 369 -22.12 10.94 1.55
CA SER A 369 -21.23 10.15 0.69
C SER A 369 -21.33 8.66 1.00
N LEU A 370 -21.38 8.28 2.28
CA LEU A 370 -21.57 6.91 2.73
C LEU A 370 -22.97 6.40 2.37
N TYR A 371 -23.99 7.24 2.50
CA TYR A 371 -25.37 6.95 2.12
C TYR A 371 -25.49 6.71 0.61
N ASN A 372 -24.85 7.53 -0.22
CA ASN A 372 -24.81 7.30 -1.67
C ASN A 372 -24.05 6.03 -2.04
N LEU A 373 -22.97 5.70 -1.31
CA LEU A 373 -22.23 4.45 -1.46
C LEU A 373 -23.09 3.23 -1.08
N LEU A 374 -23.82 3.31 0.02
CA LEU A 374 -24.70 2.24 0.52
C LEU A 374 -25.97 2.08 -0.30
N LYS A 375 -26.56 3.19 -0.78
CA LYS A 375 -27.74 3.20 -1.68
C LYS A 375 -27.48 2.54 -3.02
N GLY A 376 -26.21 2.40 -3.42
CA GLY A 376 -25.88 1.80 -4.69
C GLY A 376 -26.43 2.55 -5.89
N SER A 377 -26.67 3.87 -5.77
CA SER A 377 -27.24 4.67 -6.85
C SER A 377 -26.36 4.68 -8.12
N VAL A 378 -25.06 4.41 -7.97
CA VAL A 378 -24.10 4.21 -9.07
C VAL A 378 -24.11 2.77 -9.63
N GLN A 379 -24.63 1.80 -8.86
CA GLN A 379 -24.53 0.35 -9.11
C GLN A 379 -25.51 -0.15 -10.17
N ARG A 380 -26.75 0.35 -10.17
CA ARG A 380 -27.72 -0.01 -11.23
C ARG A 380 -27.33 0.55 -12.60
N GLY A 381 -26.54 1.61 -12.69
CA GLY A 381 -26.07 2.13 -13.98
C GLY A 381 -24.76 1.50 -14.44
N ALA A 382 -23.76 1.36 -13.56
CA ALA A 382 -22.42 0.92 -13.96
C ALA A 382 -22.27 -0.61 -14.10
N PHE A 383 -22.94 -1.38 -13.22
CA PHE A 383 -23.03 -2.84 -13.36
C PHE A 383 -24.02 -3.21 -14.48
N ALA A 384 -25.10 -2.42 -14.66
CA ALA A 384 -26.10 -2.66 -15.70
C ALA A 384 -25.85 -2.01 -17.08
N MET A 385 -24.74 -1.31 -17.31
CA MET A 385 -24.39 -0.83 -18.68
C MET A 385 -23.31 -1.66 -19.35
N ASN A 386 -22.39 -2.29 -18.59
CA ASN A 386 -21.24 -3.01 -19.16
C ASN A 386 -21.25 -4.53 -18.92
N VAL A 387 -21.85 -5.02 -17.82
CA VAL A 387 -21.92 -6.47 -17.52
C VAL A 387 -23.17 -7.11 -18.13
N THR A 388 -24.26 -6.37 -18.22
CA THR A 388 -25.59 -6.87 -18.63
C THR A 388 -25.89 -6.78 -20.11
N LYS A 389 -25.23 -5.92 -20.89
CA LYS A 389 -25.50 -5.88 -22.34
C LYS A 389 -24.85 -7.03 -23.11
N GLU A 390 -23.72 -7.56 -22.65
CA GLU A 390 -22.99 -8.61 -23.38
C GLU A 390 -22.98 -9.99 -22.70
N ILE A 391 -23.14 -10.09 -21.37
CA ILE A 391 -22.99 -11.38 -20.65
C ILE A 391 -24.26 -11.85 -19.95
N ILE A 392 -25.18 -10.97 -19.59
CA ILE A 392 -26.28 -11.30 -18.68
C ILE A 392 -27.59 -10.87 -19.32
N GLY A 393 -28.27 -11.82 -19.97
CA GLY A 393 -29.61 -11.64 -20.51
C GLY A 393 -30.64 -11.15 -19.46
N PRO A 394 -31.83 -10.75 -19.91
CA PRO A 394 -32.85 -10.13 -19.06
C PRO A 394 -33.46 -11.16 -18.10
N GLY A 395 -32.96 -11.20 -16.86
CA GLY A 395 -33.52 -12.02 -15.78
C GLY A 395 -32.44 -12.44 -14.79
N LEU A 396 -32.38 -11.82 -13.62
CA LEU A 396 -31.33 -12.10 -12.64
C LEU A 396 -31.81 -12.96 -11.48
N ASP A 397 -31.07 -14.04 -11.26
CA ASP A 397 -30.83 -14.69 -9.97
C ASP A 397 -29.46 -14.18 -9.46
N LEU A 398 -29.47 -13.25 -8.49
CA LEU A 398 -28.28 -12.61 -7.91
C LEU A 398 -27.24 -13.62 -7.41
N VAL A 399 -27.68 -14.79 -6.96
CA VAL A 399 -26.81 -15.84 -6.41
C VAL A 399 -25.83 -16.34 -7.47
N LYS A 400 -26.29 -16.54 -8.72
CA LYS A 400 -25.44 -16.99 -9.83
C LYS A 400 -24.36 -15.97 -10.16
N ALA A 401 -24.69 -14.68 -10.15
CA ALA A 401 -23.73 -13.62 -10.47
C ALA A 401 -22.56 -13.57 -9.48
N TYR A 402 -22.82 -13.77 -8.19
CA TYR A 402 -21.77 -13.82 -7.17
C TYR A 402 -20.96 -15.12 -7.22
N LEU A 403 -21.60 -16.27 -7.51
CA LEU A 403 -20.93 -17.56 -7.59
C LEU A 403 -19.91 -17.59 -8.75
N PHE A 404 -20.27 -17.06 -9.92
CA PHE A 404 -19.40 -16.98 -11.10
C PHE A 404 -18.49 -15.75 -11.11
N LEU A 405 -18.56 -14.87 -10.11
CA LEU A 405 -17.75 -13.65 -10.07
C LEU A 405 -16.23 -13.92 -10.18
N PRO A 406 -15.63 -14.89 -9.45
CA PRO A 406 -14.21 -15.20 -9.59
C PRO A 406 -13.83 -15.68 -11.00
N TRP A 407 -14.72 -16.42 -11.67
CA TRP A 407 -14.53 -16.86 -13.06
C TRP A 407 -14.59 -15.68 -14.01
N ASN A 408 -15.67 -14.90 -13.96
CA ASN A 408 -15.92 -13.78 -14.88
C ASN A 408 -14.83 -12.72 -14.80
N ILE A 409 -14.37 -12.39 -13.60
CA ILE A 409 -13.34 -11.36 -13.43
C ILE A 409 -11.94 -11.82 -13.90
N THR A 410 -11.73 -13.13 -13.97
CA THR A 410 -10.49 -13.76 -14.42
C THR A 410 -10.49 -13.97 -15.93
N MET A 411 -11.54 -14.60 -16.46
CA MET A 411 -11.64 -14.99 -17.87
C MET A 411 -12.17 -13.88 -18.77
N HIS A 412 -12.98 -12.97 -18.23
CA HIS A 412 -13.58 -11.88 -18.98
C HIS A 412 -13.29 -10.51 -18.33
N PRO A 413 -12.01 -10.14 -18.16
CA PRO A 413 -11.62 -8.92 -17.46
C PRO A 413 -12.08 -7.64 -18.17
N GLY A 414 -12.41 -7.69 -19.47
CA GLY A 414 -12.87 -6.54 -20.27
C GLY A 414 -14.22 -5.96 -19.85
N ILE A 415 -15.08 -6.78 -19.24
CA ILE A 415 -16.41 -6.38 -18.78
C ILE A 415 -16.35 -5.52 -17.51
N PHE A 416 -15.28 -5.66 -16.73
CA PHE A 416 -15.07 -4.92 -15.49
C PHE A 416 -14.30 -3.62 -15.74
N ARG A 417 -14.70 -2.55 -15.06
CA ARG A 417 -14.10 -1.23 -15.23
C ARG A 417 -12.62 -1.21 -14.82
N GLY A 418 -11.83 -0.44 -15.57
CA GLY A 418 -10.41 -0.21 -15.34
C GLY A 418 -9.50 -1.09 -16.22
N LEU A 419 -8.23 -0.72 -16.28
CA LEU A 419 -7.21 -1.45 -17.02
C LEU A 419 -6.60 -2.58 -16.17
N GLY A 420 -5.99 -3.57 -16.82
CA GLY A 420 -5.36 -4.73 -16.18
C GLY A 420 -6.30 -5.93 -15.95
N ALA A 421 -5.72 -7.04 -15.51
CA ALA A 421 -6.41 -8.30 -15.22
C ALA A 421 -5.94 -8.87 -13.87
N ILE A 422 -6.78 -9.67 -13.22
CA ILE A 422 -6.44 -10.30 -11.93
C ILE A 422 -5.53 -11.52 -12.13
N GLY A 423 -5.62 -12.18 -13.29
CA GLY A 423 -4.80 -13.33 -13.64
C GLY A 423 -5.34 -14.66 -13.09
N LEU A 424 -4.86 -15.76 -13.66
CA LEU A 424 -5.41 -17.11 -13.46
C LEU A 424 -5.13 -17.69 -12.07
N LEU A 425 -4.07 -17.23 -11.40
CA LEU A 425 -3.60 -17.83 -10.14
C LEU A 425 -4.65 -17.73 -9.02
N PHE A 426 -5.41 -16.64 -8.96
CA PHE A 426 -6.48 -16.50 -7.96
C PHE A 426 -7.59 -17.54 -8.10
N LEU A 427 -7.97 -17.83 -9.34
CA LEU A 427 -8.96 -18.84 -9.64
C LEU A 427 -8.41 -20.25 -9.42
N ALA A 428 -7.14 -20.48 -9.81
CA ALA A 428 -6.45 -21.75 -9.60
C ALA A 428 -6.36 -22.13 -8.11
N PHE A 429 -6.23 -21.14 -7.21
CA PHE A 429 -6.15 -21.39 -5.77
C PHE A 429 -7.51 -21.42 -5.05
N LEU A 430 -8.62 -21.13 -5.74
CA LEU A 430 -9.96 -21.10 -5.14
C LEU A 430 -10.43 -22.47 -4.57
N PRO A 431 -10.21 -23.62 -5.26
CA PRO A 431 -10.62 -24.93 -4.74
C PRO A 431 -9.93 -25.29 -3.41
N PHE A 432 -8.75 -24.72 -3.14
CA PHE A 432 -7.99 -25.06 -1.93
C PHE A 432 -8.64 -24.56 -0.64
N VAL A 433 -9.59 -23.62 -0.73
CA VAL A 433 -10.37 -23.12 0.42
C VAL A 433 -11.32 -24.20 0.98
N VAL A 434 -11.61 -25.25 0.21
CA VAL A 434 -12.48 -26.35 0.64
C VAL A 434 -11.76 -27.33 1.58
N PHE A 435 -10.43 -27.41 1.53
CA PHE A 435 -9.68 -28.37 2.34
C PHE A 435 -9.76 -28.07 3.85
N PRO A 436 -10.10 -29.07 4.70
CA PRO A 436 -10.31 -28.87 6.14
C PRO A 436 -9.10 -28.29 6.89
N ARG A 437 -7.88 -28.59 6.41
CA ARG A 437 -6.63 -28.11 7.00
C ARG A 437 -6.54 -26.57 6.98
N PHE A 438 -7.02 -25.92 5.91
CA PHE A 438 -7.05 -24.45 5.80
C PHE A 438 -8.12 -23.81 6.67
N ARG A 439 -9.19 -24.54 6.98
CA ARG A 439 -10.26 -24.07 7.86
C ARG A 439 -9.92 -24.18 9.35
N ARG A 440 -8.81 -24.83 9.74
CA ARG A 440 -8.43 -24.97 11.16
C ARG A 440 -7.57 -23.81 11.66
N ASP A 441 -6.74 -23.22 10.81
CA ASP A 441 -5.86 -22.13 11.19
C ASP A 441 -6.63 -20.79 11.35
N LYS A 442 -6.42 -20.13 12.49
CA LYS A 442 -7.10 -18.86 12.82
C LYS A 442 -6.66 -17.71 11.92
N VAL A 443 -5.39 -17.67 11.53
CA VAL A 443 -4.84 -16.65 10.63
C VAL A 443 -5.43 -16.82 9.24
N ILE A 444 -5.47 -18.06 8.73
CA ILE A 444 -6.08 -18.35 7.41
C ILE A 444 -7.57 -18.01 7.40
N LYS A 445 -8.32 -18.36 8.45
CA LYS A 445 -9.73 -17.98 8.58
C LYS A 445 -9.93 -16.46 8.53
N PHE A 446 -9.17 -15.72 9.32
CA PHE A 446 -9.24 -14.25 9.33
C PHE A 446 -8.97 -13.68 7.93
N ILE A 447 -7.93 -14.18 7.28
CA ILE A 447 -7.53 -13.84 5.91
C ILE A 447 -8.66 -14.09 4.92
N LEU A 448 -9.27 -15.28 4.94
CA LEU A 448 -10.36 -15.66 4.05
C LEU A 448 -11.61 -14.81 4.28
N TYR A 449 -11.99 -14.58 5.54
CA TYR A 449 -13.15 -13.75 5.86
C TYR A 449 -12.92 -12.29 5.47
N TYR A 450 -11.74 -11.74 5.74
CA TYR A 450 -11.38 -10.40 5.30
C TYR A 450 -11.50 -10.27 3.78
N SER A 451 -10.90 -11.21 3.04
CA SER A 451 -10.92 -11.21 1.57
C SER A 451 -12.32 -11.40 1.00
N LEU A 452 -13.13 -12.28 1.58
CA LEU A 452 -14.51 -12.53 1.14
C LEU A 452 -15.40 -11.32 1.38
N ILE A 453 -15.37 -10.74 2.59
CA ILE A 453 -16.16 -9.54 2.92
C ILE A 453 -15.73 -8.37 2.04
N TYR A 454 -14.42 -8.21 1.82
CA TYR A 454 -13.90 -7.18 0.93
C TYR A 454 -14.37 -7.39 -0.51
N LEU A 455 -14.34 -8.63 -1.03
CA LEU A 455 -14.81 -8.96 -2.38
C LEU A 455 -16.30 -8.67 -2.57
N VAL A 456 -17.14 -9.09 -1.63
CA VAL A 456 -18.60 -8.86 -1.66
C VAL A 456 -18.91 -7.36 -1.62
N PHE A 457 -18.22 -6.61 -0.76
CA PHE A 457 -18.42 -5.16 -0.72
C PHE A 457 -17.85 -4.47 -1.96
N TRP A 458 -16.72 -4.93 -2.50
CA TRP A 458 -16.15 -4.38 -3.73
C TRP A 458 -17.12 -4.57 -4.90
N SER A 459 -17.71 -5.76 -5.05
CA SER A 459 -18.68 -6.04 -6.10
C SER A 459 -19.98 -5.27 -5.90
N TRP A 460 -20.35 -5.00 -4.65
CA TRP A 460 -21.45 -4.09 -4.33
C TRP A 460 -21.08 -2.67 -4.76
N SER A 461 -20.04 -2.06 -4.19
CA SER A 461 -19.70 -0.63 -4.32
C SER A 461 -19.45 -0.11 -5.75
N ILE A 462 -18.20 -0.10 -6.23
CA ILE A 462 -17.80 0.32 -7.56
C ILE A 462 -16.75 -0.69 -8.03
N PRO A 463 -17.11 -1.66 -8.89
CA PRO A 463 -16.22 -2.77 -9.24
C PRO A 463 -15.14 -2.34 -10.25
N TYR A 464 -14.24 -1.46 -9.81
CA TYR A 464 -13.00 -1.12 -10.50
C TYR A 464 -11.93 -2.14 -10.16
N LYS A 465 -11.34 -2.82 -11.16
CA LYS A 465 -10.41 -3.96 -10.95
C LYS A 465 -9.27 -3.65 -9.98
N ARG A 466 -8.65 -2.47 -10.08
CA ARG A 466 -7.58 -2.01 -9.16
C ARG A 466 -7.99 -1.92 -7.68
N GLY A 467 -9.27 -1.75 -7.40
CA GLY A 467 -9.80 -1.70 -6.03
C GLY A 467 -9.74 -3.04 -5.30
N LEU A 468 -9.56 -4.15 -6.03
CA LEU A 468 -9.48 -5.50 -5.48
C LEU A 468 -8.11 -5.91 -4.96
N ILE A 469 -7.05 -5.18 -5.30
CA ILE A 469 -5.68 -5.50 -4.85
C ILE A 469 -5.65 -5.65 -3.32
N THR A 470 -6.40 -4.79 -2.62
CA THR A 470 -6.56 -4.78 -1.16
C THR A 470 -7.40 -5.93 -0.59
N GLY A 471 -8.24 -6.59 -1.38
CA GLY A 471 -8.97 -7.79 -0.94
C GLY A 471 -8.14 -9.07 -1.07
N TYR A 472 -7.21 -9.09 -2.02
CA TYR A 472 -6.56 -10.32 -2.49
C TYR A 472 -5.15 -10.57 -1.95
N PHE A 473 -4.49 -9.57 -1.37
CA PHE A 473 -3.14 -9.79 -0.83
C PHE A 473 -3.09 -10.85 0.28
N LEU A 474 -4.22 -11.10 0.98
CA LEU A 474 -4.28 -12.13 2.02
C LEU A 474 -4.57 -13.52 1.45
N THR A 475 -5.30 -13.68 0.35
CA THR A 475 -5.68 -15.02 -0.15
C THR A 475 -4.48 -15.84 -0.67
N GLN A 476 -3.32 -15.20 -0.87
CA GLN A 476 -2.13 -15.82 -1.47
C GLN A 476 -1.43 -16.87 -0.59
N TYR A 477 -1.71 -16.93 0.71
CA TYR A 477 -1.07 -17.90 1.62
C TYR A 477 -1.64 -19.31 1.52
N ASN A 478 -2.77 -19.50 0.82
CA ASN A 478 -3.38 -20.81 0.66
C ASN A 478 -2.57 -21.75 -0.25
N SER A 479 -1.67 -21.21 -1.07
CA SER A 479 -0.93 -21.96 -2.08
C SER A 479 0.21 -22.84 -1.56
N GLY A 480 0.90 -22.42 -0.48
CA GLY A 480 2.15 -23.08 -0.09
C GLY A 480 2.08 -24.07 1.09
N LEU A 481 0.90 -24.27 1.70
CA LEU A 481 0.70 -25.26 2.78
C LEU A 481 0.58 -26.70 2.27
N CYS A 482 0.60 -26.89 0.95
CA CYS A 482 0.54 -28.18 0.26
C CYS A 482 1.91 -28.70 -0.21
N SER A 483 3.01 -28.00 0.10
CA SER A 483 4.39 -28.51 -0.01
C SER A 483 4.98 -28.66 1.38
#